data_AF-A0A5K1CGX8-F1
#
_entry.id   AF-A0A5K1CGX8-F1
#
_cell.length_a   1.000
_cell.length_b   1.000
_cell.length_c   1.000
_cell.angle_alpha   90.00
_cell.angle_beta   90.00
_cell.angle_gamma   90.00
#
_symmetry.space_group_name_H-M   'P 1'
#
loop_
_entity.id
_entity.type
_entity.pdbx_description
1 polymer ?
#
loop_
_entity_poly.entity_id
_entity_poly.type
_entity_poly.pdbx_seq_one_letter_code
_entity_poly.pdbx_strand_id
1 'polypeptide(L)'
;DVKGLSYWHLLTFRFVNPMIQCGSTKQLEFGNLLQLPIEMNPFICQDVLWQSWICEQRKHFAHASLFRAICLSYGWLYLKIGVLKVIA
;
A
#
# COMPACT_ATOMS: atom_id res chain seq x y z
N ASP A 1 -17.17 2.31 -3.40
CA ASP A 1 -17.12 2.44 -1.94
C ASP A 1 -16.57 1.14 -1.36
N VAL A 2 -15.27 1.11 -1.03
CA VAL A 2 -14.52 -0.10 -0.63
C VAL A 2 -14.67 -0.32 0.90
N LYS A 3 -15.89 -0.20 1.41
CA LYS A 3 -16.16 -0.27 2.86
C LYS A 3 -16.81 -1.59 3.31
N GLY A 4 -16.98 -2.55 2.41
CA GLY A 4 -17.70 -3.81 2.68
C GLY A 4 -17.02 -5.10 2.24
N LEU A 5 -15.72 -5.09 1.89
CA LEU A 5 -15.02 -6.35 1.62
C LEU A 5 -14.76 -7.08 2.93
N SER A 6 -15.46 -8.20 3.12
CA SER A 6 -15.15 -9.17 4.18
C SER A 6 -13.64 -9.46 4.17
N TYR A 7 -12.98 -9.44 5.34
CA TYR A 7 -11.55 -9.75 5.47
C TYR A 7 -11.16 -11.06 4.77
N TRP A 8 -12.08 -12.02 4.73
CA TRP A 8 -11.93 -13.27 3.99
C TRP A 8 -11.76 -13.08 2.47
N HIS A 9 -12.46 -12.13 1.86
CA HIS A 9 -12.30 -11.82 0.45
C HIS A 9 -10.93 -11.19 0.14
N LEU A 10 -10.38 -10.40 1.08
CA LEU A 10 -9.05 -9.83 0.95
C LEU A 10 -7.98 -10.93 1.10
N LEU A 11 -8.11 -11.78 2.13
CA LEU A 11 -7.20 -12.90 2.38
C LEU A 11 -7.18 -13.92 1.24
N THR A 12 -8.31 -14.17 0.60
CA THR A 12 -8.44 -15.14 -0.51
C THR A 12 -8.31 -14.50 -1.89
N PHE A 13 -7.97 -13.21 -1.98
CA PHE A 13 -7.84 -12.46 -3.24
C PHE A 13 -9.08 -12.52 -4.15
N ARG A 14 -10.26 -12.77 -3.58
CA ARG A 14 -11.49 -12.99 -4.35
C ARG A 14 -11.93 -11.77 -5.17
N PHE A 15 -11.44 -10.58 -4.82
CA PHE A 15 -11.67 -9.34 -5.57
C PHE A 15 -11.05 -9.35 -6.98
N VAL A 16 -10.09 -10.25 -7.26
CA VAL A 16 -9.43 -10.37 -8.57
C VAL A 16 -10.25 -11.21 -9.55
N ASN A 17 -11.18 -12.06 -9.06
CA ASN A 17 -11.94 -13.00 -9.87
C ASN A 17 -12.66 -12.40 -11.08
N PRO A 18 -13.32 -11.22 -11.00
CA PRO A 18 -13.98 -10.62 -12.17
C PRO A 18 -12.99 -10.30 -13.30
N MET A 19 -11.79 -9.82 -12.96
CA MET A 19 -10.74 -9.52 -13.93
C MET A 19 -10.18 -10.80 -14.56
N ILE A 20 -9.98 -11.86 -13.76
CA ILE A 20 -9.55 -13.18 -14.25
C ILE A 20 -10.58 -13.78 -15.22
N GLN A 21 -11.87 -13.73 -14.90
CA GLN A 21 -12.93 -14.24 -15.76
C GLN A 21 -13.03 -13.44 -17.08
N CYS A 22 -12.91 -12.12 -17.01
CA CYS A 22 -12.85 -11.27 -18.19
C CYS A 22 -11.64 -11.65 -19.08
N GLY A 23 -10.46 -11.78 -18.49
CA GLY A 23 -9.24 -12.20 -19.20
C GLY A 23 -9.30 -13.61 -19.79
N SER A 24 -10.13 -14.50 -19.23
CA SER A 24 -10.33 -15.85 -19.78
C SER A 24 -11.19 -15.88 -21.05
N THR A 25 -11.99 -14.83 -21.29
CA THR A 25 -12.96 -14.77 -22.39
C THR A 25 -12.59 -13.74 -23.46
N LYS A 26 -11.86 -12.67 -23.10
CA LYS A 26 -11.39 -11.64 -24.02
C LYS A 26 -10.08 -11.01 -23.55
N GLN A 27 -9.39 -10.32 -24.46
CA GLN A 27 -8.25 -9.50 -24.08
C GLN A 27 -8.69 -8.38 -23.12
N LEU A 28 -7.90 -8.18 -22.06
CA LEU A 28 -8.16 -7.13 -21.08
C LEU A 28 -7.94 -5.75 -21.70
N GLU A 29 -8.84 -4.84 -21.36
CA GLU A 29 -8.77 -3.42 -21.71
C GLU A 29 -8.52 -2.63 -20.42
N PHE A 30 -8.03 -1.40 -20.53
CA PHE A 30 -7.73 -0.56 -19.36
C PHE A 30 -8.91 -0.38 -18.40
N GLY A 31 -10.14 -0.33 -18.92
CA GLY A 31 -11.36 -0.24 -18.10
C GLY A 31 -11.69 -1.51 -17.31
N ASN A 32 -11.09 -2.66 -17.69
CA ASN A 32 -11.27 -3.96 -17.03
C ASN A 32 -10.15 -4.26 -16.02
N LEU A 33 -9.18 -3.36 -15.86
CA LEU A 33 -8.12 -3.48 -14.86
C LEU A 33 -8.61 -3.08 -13.48
N LEU A 34 -7.96 -3.61 -12.45
CA LEU A 34 -8.22 -3.22 -11.07
C LEU A 34 -7.89 -1.73 -10.89
N GLN A 35 -8.80 -1.01 -10.25
CA GLN A 35 -8.55 0.37 -9.87
C GLN A 35 -7.49 0.43 -8.77
N LEU A 36 -6.66 1.48 -8.81
CA LEU A 36 -5.66 1.71 -7.78
C LEU A 36 -6.37 1.92 -6.44
N PRO A 37 -6.04 1.14 -5.40
CA PRO A 37 -6.57 1.38 -4.06
C PRO A 37 -6.21 2.78 -3.59
N ILE A 38 -7.13 3.42 -2.87
CA ILE A 38 -6.97 4.82 -2.47
C ILE A 38 -5.74 5.02 -1.57
N GLU A 39 -5.37 3.98 -0.81
CA GLU A 39 -4.19 3.97 0.05
C GLU A 39 -2.86 4.02 -0.73
N MET A 40 -2.86 3.59 -2.00
CA MET A 40 -1.71 3.66 -2.91
C MET A 40 -1.74 4.92 -3.78
N ASN A 41 -2.62 5.88 -3.50
CA ASN A 41 -2.67 7.14 -4.23
C ASN A 41 -1.33 7.89 -4.09
N PRO A 42 -0.68 8.30 -5.20
CA PRO A 42 0.61 8.98 -5.16
C PRO A 42 0.64 10.24 -4.30
N PHE A 43 -0.45 11.03 -4.31
CA PHE A 43 -0.54 12.25 -3.51
C PHE A 43 -0.59 11.95 -2.01
N ILE A 44 -1.31 10.89 -1.62
CA ILE A 44 -1.37 10.44 -0.23
C ILE A 44 0.00 9.90 0.21
N CYS A 45 0.64 9.07 -0.61
CA CYS A 45 1.98 8.55 -0.31
C CYS A 45 3.01 9.69 -0.19
N GLN A 46 2.95 10.67 -1.08
CA GLN A 46 3.81 11.84 -1.05
C GLN A 46 3.60 12.65 0.23
N ASP A 47 2.36 12.93 0.61
CA ASP A 47 2.06 13.70 1.82
C ASP A 47 2.60 12.99 3.07
N VAL A 48 2.34 11.69 3.22
CA VAL A 48 2.84 10.90 4.36
C VAL A 48 4.37 10.94 4.46
N LEU A 49 5.07 10.74 3.35
CA LEU A 49 6.53 10.79 3.33
C LEU A 49 7.05 12.20 3.61
N TRP A 50 6.38 13.23 3.07
CA TRP A 50 6.74 14.62 3.27
C TRP A 50 6.60 15.05 4.74
N GLN A 51 5.49 14.70 5.40
CA GLN A 51 5.32 14.95 6.83
C GLN A 51 6.40 14.23 7.66
N SER A 52 6.73 12.99 7.30
CA SER A 52 7.77 12.21 7.98
C SER A 52 9.16 12.83 7.78
N TRP A 53 9.43 13.36 6.59
CA TRP A 53 10.66 14.09 6.28
C TRP A 53 10.79 15.39 7.07
N ILE A 54 9.73 16.19 7.16
CA ILE A 54 9.71 17.40 8.00
C ILE A 54 9.99 17.05 9.46
N CYS A 55 9.38 15.98 9.97
CA CYS A 55 9.62 15.51 11.34
C CYS A 55 11.10 15.12 11.56
N GLU A 56 11.69 14.37 10.62
CA GLU A 56 13.09 13.97 10.66
C GLU A 56 14.03 15.19 10.62
N GLN A 57 13.76 16.16 9.75
CA GLN A 57 14.53 17.41 9.67
C GLN A 57 14.48 18.21 10.97
N ARG A 58 13.29 18.34 11.58
CA ARG A 58 13.12 19.05 12.86
C ARG A 58 13.83 18.35 14.02
N LYS A 59 13.90 17.02 13.99
CA LYS A 59 14.45 16.23 15.09
C LYS A 59 15.97 16.08 15.01
N HIS A 60 16.50 15.94 13.81
CA HIS A 60 17.90 15.57 13.59
C HIS A 60 18.73 16.65 12.90
N PHE A 61 18.13 17.77 12.45
CA PHE A 61 18.79 18.91 11.82
C PHE A 61 19.89 18.48 10.83
N ALA A 62 21.17 18.62 11.22
CA ALA A 62 22.34 18.27 10.40
C ALA A 62 22.52 16.75 10.14
N HIS A 63 21.84 15.89 10.88
CA HIS A 63 21.88 14.43 10.77
C HIS A 63 20.56 13.83 10.28
N ALA A 64 19.68 14.64 9.67
CA ALA A 64 18.46 14.14 9.06
C ALA A 64 18.78 13.09 7.99
N SER A 65 18.08 11.96 8.03
CA SER A 65 18.28 10.86 7.09
C SER A 65 16.98 10.50 6.39
N LEU A 66 17.01 10.48 5.05
CA LEU A 66 15.84 10.08 4.25
C LEU A 66 15.42 8.64 4.57
N PHE A 67 16.38 7.76 4.83
CA PHE A 67 16.10 6.38 5.21
C PHE A 67 15.28 6.31 6.50
N ARG A 68 15.61 7.12 7.50
CA ARG A 68 14.83 7.20 8.75
C ARG A 68 13.41 7.73 8.51
N ALA A 69 13.25 8.73 7.63
CA ALA A 69 11.93 9.22 7.24
C ALA A 69 11.09 8.12 6.57
N ILE A 70 11.67 7.32 5.66
CA ILE A 70 11.00 6.17 5.03
C ILE A 70 10.63 5.11 6.08
N CYS A 71 11.55 4.79 7.00
CA CYS A 71 11.28 3.87 8.10
C CYS A 71 10.17 4.38 9.02
N LEU A 72 10.08 5.69 9.25
CA LEU A 72 9.02 6.29 10.05
C LEU A 72 7.66 6.20 9.35
N SER A 73 7.62 6.45 8.03
CA SER A 73 6.39 6.38 7.23
C SER A 73 5.85 4.97 7.07
N TYR A 74 6.72 3.99 6.79
CA TYR A 74 6.30 2.65 6.34
C TYR A 74 6.81 1.49 7.20
N GLY A 75 7.74 1.75 8.13
CA GLY A 75 8.43 0.69 8.87
C GLY A 75 7.50 -0.19 9.70
N TRP A 76 6.42 0.37 10.23
CA TRP A 76 5.41 -0.41 10.97
C TRP A 76 4.69 -1.44 10.09
N LEU A 77 4.38 -1.08 8.85
CA LEU A 77 3.76 -2.00 7.90
C LEU A 77 4.72 -3.14 7.54
N TYR A 78 5.99 -2.82 7.28
CA TYR A 78 7.03 -3.82 7.02
C TYR A 78 7.25 -4.75 8.21
N LEU A 79 7.23 -4.22 9.44
CA LEU A 79 7.34 -5.04 10.64
C LEU A 79 6.19 -6.04 10.75
N LYS A 80 4.94 -5.59 10.55
CA LYS A 80 3.77 -6.48 10.56
C LYS A 80 3.88 -7.60 9.53
N ILE A 81 4.29 -7.28 8.30
CA ILE A 81 4.47 -8.26 7.23
C ILE A 81 5.62 -9.22 7.57
N GLY A 82 6.72 -8.71 8.12
CA GLY A 82 7.85 -9.53 8.57
C GLY A 82 7.45 -10.50 9.67
N VAL A 83 6.69 -10.05 10.67
CA VAL A 83 6.15 -10.91 11.74
C VAL A 83 5.23 -11.97 11.16
N LEU A 84 4.30 -11.60 10.27
CA LEU A 84 3.42 -12.55 9.60
C LEU A 84 4.22 -13.62 8.86
N LYS A 85 5.28 -13.24 8.13
CA LYS A 85 6.15 -14.16 7.39
C LYS A 85 6.92 -15.14 8.29
N VAL A 86 7.22 -14.77 9.53
CA VAL A 86 7.94 -15.65 10.48
C VAL A 86 7.00 -16.62 11.18
N ILE A 87 5.76 -16.21 11.42
CA ILE A 87 4.78 -16.99 12.18
C ILE A 87 3.95 -17.93 11.28
N ALA A 88 3.66 -17.51 10.05
CA ALA A 88 2.89 -18.28 9.07
C ALA A 88 3.79 -19.16 8.19
#